data_AF-A0A433PRJ4-F1
#
_entry.id   AF-A0A433PRJ4-F1
#
_cell.length_a   1.000
_cell.length_b   1.000
_cell.length_c   1.000
_cell.angle_alpha   90.00
_cell.angle_beta   90.00
_cell.angle_gamma   90.00
#
_symmetry.space_group_name_H-M   'P 1'
#
loop_
_entity.id
_entity.type
_entity.pdbx_description
1 polymer ?
#
loop_
_entity_poly.entity_id
_entity_poly.type
_entity_poly.pdbx_seq_one_letter_code
_entity_poly.pdbx_strand_id
1 'polypeptide(L)'
;MPDTKDADPPAYDAKPVRLNISHTASDGTSDRRAFLYTPGTQNWTTFLGRMRTKFEDARIARLRYLDKHGVSCIIGDEEDLDLAVNGVDEQEMWALKIGEGL
;
A
#
# COMPACT_ATOMS: atom_id res chain seq x y z
N MET A 1 -27.36 29.07 -24.65
CA MET A 1 -25.97 28.69 -24.34
C MET A 1 -26.06 27.55 -23.34
N PRO A 2 -25.68 26.30 -23.66
CA PRO A 2 -25.65 25.26 -22.64
C PRO A 2 -24.27 25.24 -21.98
N ASP A 3 -24.30 25.57 -20.70
CA ASP A 3 -23.62 24.92 -19.59
C ASP A 3 -22.18 24.41 -19.82
N THR A 4 -21.24 25.14 -19.21
CA THR A 4 -19.85 24.73 -19.02
C THR A 4 -19.84 23.29 -18.53
N LYS A 5 -19.44 22.36 -19.42
CA LYS A 5 -19.18 20.97 -19.08
C LYS A 5 -18.42 20.93 -17.75
N ASP A 6 -19.10 20.44 -16.73
CA ASP A 6 -18.54 19.81 -15.55
C ASP A 6 -17.31 19.03 -16.03
N ALA A 7 -16.12 19.56 -15.75
CA ALA A 7 -14.90 18.83 -16.00
C ALA A 7 -14.92 17.71 -14.99
N ASP A 8 -15.51 16.58 -15.39
CA ASP A 8 -15.40 15.29 -14.71
C ASP A 8 -13.93 15.20 -14.27
N PRO A 9 -13.62 15.26 -12.96
CA PRO A 9 -12.24 15.15 -12.51
C PRO A 9 -11.74 13.87 -13.16
N PRO A 10 -10.56 13.87 -13.82
CA PRO A 10 -10.13 12.73 -14.62
C PRO A 10 -10.35 11.51 -13.75
N ALA A 11 -11.31 10.67 -14.14
CA ALA A 11 -11.63 9.49 -13.37
C ALA A 11 -10.29 8.77 -13.27
N TYR A 12 -9.65 8.87 -12.11
CA TYR A 12 -8.54 8.03 -11.76
C TYR A 12 -9.18 6.66 -11.95
N ASP A 13 -8.82 5.97 -13.02
CA ASP A 13 -9.26 4.61 -13.27
C ASP A 13 -8.54 3.84 -12.17
N ALA A 14 -9.11 3.91 -10.96
CA ALA A 14 -8.55 3.45 -9.72
C ALA A 14 -8.74 1.94 -9.74
N LYS A 15 -7.97 1.31 -10.62
CA LYS A 15 -7.94 -0.13 -10.73
C LYS A 15 -7.41 -0.65 -9.40
N PRO A 16 -8.02 -1.70 -8.85
CA PRO A 16 -7.49 -2.34 -7.67
C PRO A 16 -6.10 -2.89 -8.00
N VAL A 17 -5.09 -2.38 -7.29
CA VAL A 17 -3.71 -2.83 -7.39
C VAL A 17 -3.49 -3.96 -6.40
N ARG A 18 -2.76 -4.99 -6.84
CA ARG A 18 -2.41 -6.13 -5.99
C ARG A 18 -1.11 -5.85 -5.23
N LEU A 19 -1.21 -5.78 -3.91
CA LEU A 19 -0.07 -5.58 -3.03
C LEU A 19 0.35 -6.91 -2.42
N ASN A 20 1.50 -7.42 -2.83
CA ASN A 20 2.07 -8.62 -2.25
C ASN A 20 2.96 -8.24 -1.09
N ILE A 21 2.43 -8.38 0.13
CA ILE A 21 3.11 -7.96 1.34
C ILE A 21 3.75 -9.17 2.00
N SER A 22 5.06 -9.10 2.16
CA SER A 22 5.85 -10.05 2.93
C SER A 22 6.01 -9.54 4.36
N HIS A 23 5.67 -10.37 5.33
CA HIS A 23 5.81 -10.08 6.76
C HIS A 23 6.64 -11.18 7.40
N THR A 24 7.75 -10.81 8.03
CA THR A 24 8.53 -11.76 8.84
C THR A 24 8.06 -11.62 10.28
N ALA A 25 7.40 -12.64 10.82
CA ALA A 25 6.99 -12.68 12.22
C ALA A 25 8.21 -12.67 13.16
N SER A 26 8.01 -12.37 14.45
CA SER A 26 9.09 -12.38 15.45
C SER A 26 9.80 -13.72 15.60
N ASP A 27 9.12 -14.82 15.28
CA ASP A 27 9.67 -16.17 15.32
C ASP A 27 10.54 -16.50 14.08
N GLY A 28 10.75 -15.53 13.18
CA GLY A 28 11.50 -15.71 11.93
C GLY A 28 10.69 -16.29 10.76
N THR A 29 9.46 -16.72 11.03
CA THR A 29 8.53 -17.18 9.98
C THR A 29 8.19 -16.04 9.02
N SER A 30 8.49 -16.23 7.74
CA SER A 30 8.11 -15.28 6.69
C SER A 30 6.78 -15.70 6.06
N ASP A 31 5.79 -14.83 6.15
CA ASP A 31 4.45 -15.02 5.62
C ASP A 31 4.21 -13.97 4.51
N ARG A 32 3.72 -14.40 3.35
CA ARG A 32 3.44 -13.51 2.21
C ARG A 32 1.96 -13.55 1.91
N ARG A 33 1.32 -12.38 1.86
CA ARG A 33 -0.12 -12.25 1.57
C ARG A 33 -0.38 -11.17 0.54
N ALA A 34 -1.36 -11.43 -0.31
CA ALA A 34 -1.86 -10.47 -1.28
C ALA A 34 -3.02 -9.66 -0.69
N PHE A 35 -2.94 -8.34 -0.85
CA PHE A 35 -4.01 -7.40 -0.52
C PHE A 35 -4.43 -6.65 -1.78
N LEU A 36 -5.71 -6.30 -1.86
CA LEU A 36 -6.22 -5.44 -2.92
C LEU A 36 -6.36 -4.03 -2.36
N TYR A 37 -5.64 -3.09 -2.95
CA TYR A 37 -5.68 -1.69 -2.61
C TYR A 37 -6.22 -0.89 -3.79
N THR A 38 -7.12 0.04 -3.51
CA THR A 38 -7.71 0.90 -4.52
C THR A 38 -7.34 2.34 -4.18
N PRO A 39 -6.46 2.99 -4.99
CA PRO A 39 -6.03 4.36 -4.75
C PRO A 39 -7.22 5.31 -4.67
N GLY A 40 -7.14 6.31 -3.77
CA GLY A 40 -8.21 7.27 -3.51
C GLY A 40 -9.51 6.74 -2.90
N THR A 41 -9.67 5.42 -2.73
CA THR A 41 -10.89 4.82 -2.12
C THR A 41 -10.61 4.23 -0.73
N GLN A 42 -9.43 3.64 -0.53
CA GLN A 42 -9.06 3.03 0.75
C GLN A 42 -8.12 3.94 1.54
N ASN A 43 -8.53 4.25 2.78
CA ASN A 43 -7.71 5.00 3.71
C ASN A 43 -6.53 4.18 4.24
N TRP A 44 -5.34 4.80 4.34
CA TRP A 44 -4.14 4.15 4.91
C TRP A 44 -4.37 3.50 6.27
N THR A 45 -5.03 4.20 7.19
CA THR A 45 -5.33 3.70 8.55
C THR A 45 -6.19 2.43 8.51
N THR A 46 -7.19 2.39 7.64
CA THR A 46 -8.06 1.22 7.46
C THR A 46 -7.29 0.06 6.83
N PHE A 47 -6.45 0.35 5.84
CA PHE A 47 -5.60 -0.63 5.19
C PHE A 47 -4.61 -1.27 6.18
N LEU A 48 -3.88 -0.47 6.95
CA LEU A 48 -3.00 -0.93 8.02
C LEU A 48 -3.77 -1.75 9.07
N GLY A 49 -4.97 -1.31 9.47
CA GLY A 49 -5.82 -2.07 10.39
C GLY A 49 -6.14 -3.46 9.86
N ARG A 50 -6.59 -3.57 8.61
CA ARG A 50 -6.86 -4.86 7.94
C ARG A 50 -5.62 -5.74 7.86
N MET A 51 -4.48 -5.16 7.52
CA MET A 51 -3.20 -5.85 7.50
C MET A 51 -2.82 -6.42 8.87
N ARG A 52 -2.86 -5.60 9.93
CA ARG A 52 -2.57 -6.01 11.31
C ARG A 52 -3.47 -7.16 11.74
N THR A 53 -4.76 -7.09 11.42
CA THR A 53 -5.70 -8.19 11.71
C THR A 53 -5.39 -9.44 10.88
N LYS A 54 -5.06 -9.29 9.60
CA LYS A 54 -4.73 -10.44 8.74
C LYS A 54 -3.46 -11.14 9.20
N PHE A 55 -2.38 -10.40 9.43
CA PHE A 55 -1.11 -10.96 9.91
C PHE A 55 -1.09 -11.29 11.40
N GLU A 56 -2.17 -10.97 12.13
CA GLU A 56 -2.27 -11.09 13.59
C GLU A 56 -1.09 -10.40 14.31
N ASP A 57 -0.53 -9.34 13.70
CA ASP A 57 0.60 -8.58 14.23
C ASP A 57 0.28 -7.08 14.26
N ALA A 58 0.00 -6.57 15.45
CA ALA A 58 -0.31 -5.16 15.69
C ALA A 58 0.91 -4.23 15.55
N ARG A 59 2.13 -4.78 15.48
CA ARG A 59 3.37 -4.00 15.41
C ARG A 59 3.67 -3.51 13.99
N ILE A 60 2.95 -3.98 12.98
CA ILE A 60 3.10 -3.47 11.61
C ILE A 60 2.74 -1.99 11.59
N ALA A 61 3.69 -1.13 11.22
CA ALA A 61 3.50 0.33 11.21
C ALA A 61 3.81 0.98 9.87
N ARG A 62 4.73 0.40 9.10
CA ARG A 62 5.15 0.95 7.81
C ARG A 62 5.28 -0.18 6.80
N LEU A 63 5.33 0.19 5.52
CA LEU A 63 5.70 -0.73 4.47
C LEU A 63 7.00 -0.28 3.83
N ARG A 64 7.68 -1.20 3.20
CA ARG A 64 8.80 -0.94 2.30
C ARG A 64 8.45 -1.52 0.94
N TYR A 65 8.84 -0.87 -0.13
CA TYR A 65 8.74 -1.42 -1.48
C TYR A 65 10.02 -1.13 -2.25
N LEU A 66 10.22 -1.84 -3.35
CA LEU A 66 11.25 -1.51 -4.32
C LEU A 66 10.58 -0.75 -5.47
N ASP A 67 11.07 0.45 -5.73
CA ASP A 67 10.68 1.23 -6.89
C ASP A 67 11.25 0.59 -8.19
N LYS A 68 10.77 1.02 -9.35
CA LYS A 68 11.22 0.55 -10.68
C LYS A 68 12.74 0.63 -10.90
N HIS A 69 13.43 1.48 -10.15
CA HIS A 69 14.89 1.61 -10.19
C HIS A 69 15.63 0.64 -9.24
N GLY A 70 14.91 -0.25 -8.53
CA GLY A 70 15.48 -1.13 -7.51
C GLY A 70 15.84 -0.40 -6.22
N VAL A 71 15.33 0.82 -6.03
CA VAL A 71 15.57 1.61 -4.82
C VAL A 71 14.53 1.26 -3.78
N SER A 72 14.97 1.03 -2.55
CA SER A 72 14.04 0.71 -1.46
C SER A 72 13.42 1.98 -0.89
N CYS A 73 12.10 2.09 -1.01
CA CYS A 73 11.31 3.21 -0.52
C CYS A 73 10.45 2.76 0.67
N ILE A 74 10.19 3.68 1.60
CA ILE A 74 9.39 3.44 2.81
C ILE A 74 8.06 4.16 2.64
N ILE A 75 6.97 3.49 2.98
CA ILE A 75 5.61 4.03 2.95
C ILE A 75 5.19 4.30 4.39
N GLY A 76 5.03 5.57 4.73
CA GLY A 76 4.57 6.02 6.05
C GLY A 76 3.08 6.36 6.10
N ASP A 77 2.51 6.73 4.97
CA ASP A 77 1.17 7.30 4.86
C ASP A 77 0.48 6.92 3.53
N GLU A 78 -0.68 7.53 3.30
CA GLU A 78 -1.51 7.27 2.13
C GLU A 78 -0.91 7.82 0.83
N GLU A 79 -0.28 8.99 0.87
CA GLU A 79 0.29 9.61 -0.32
C GLU A 79 1.47 8.76 -0.84
N ASP A 80 2.33 8.30 0.07
CA ASP A 80 3.40 7.35 -0.27
C ASP A 80 2.84 6.05 -0.87
N LEU A 81 1.73 5.54 -0.33
CA LEU A 81 1.12 4.30 -0.82
C LEU A 81 0.54 4.50 -2.22
N ASP A 82 -0.17 5.61 -2.44
CA ASP A 82 -0.75 5.95 -3.75
C ASP A 82 0.35 6.08 -4.81
N LEU A 83 1.46 6.76 -4.47
CA LEU A 83 2.63 6.87 -5.33
C LEU A 83 3.27 5.50 -5.63
N ALA A 84 3.39 4.64 -4.62
CA ALA A 84 3.98 3.30 -4.77
C ALA A 84 3.16 2.39 -5.68
N VAL A 85 1.85 2.61 -5.77
CA VAL A 85 0.93 1.82 -6.61
C VAL A 85 0.56 2.54 -7.91
N ASN A 86 1.07 3.75 -8.13
CA ASN A 86 0.71 4.55 -9.29
C ASN A 86 1.30 3.95 -10.57
N GLY A 87 0.41 3.53 -11.48
CA GLY A 87 0.81 2.98 -12.78
C GLY A 87 1.35 1.55 -12.74
N VAL A 88 1.13 0.81 -11.64
CA VAL A 88 1.47 -0.62 -11.53
C VAL A 88 0.22 -1.46 -11.26
N ASP A 89 0.15 -2.65 -11.85
CA ASP A 89 -0.92 -3.62 -11.57
C ASP A 89 -0.65 -4.45 -10.31
N GLU A 90 0.64 -4.67 -10.00
CA GLU A 90 1.11 -5.43 -8.85
C GLU A 90 2.37 -4.77 -8.25
N GLN A 91 2.42 -4.69 -6.92
CA GLN A 91 3.56 -4.15 -6.19
C GLN A 91 4.01 -5.11 -5.09
N GLU A 92 5.30 -5.44 -5.06
CA GLU A 92 5.91 -6.19 -3.96
C GLU A 92 6.30 -5.25 -2.83
N MET A 93 5.92 -5.62 -1.61
CA MET A 93 6.13 -4.83 -0.41
C MET A 93 6.54 -5.71 0.78
N TRP A 94 7.15 -5.09 1.78
CA TRP A 94 7.53 -5.71 3.04
C TRP A 94 6.94 -4.93 4.20
N ALA A 95 6.24 -5.63 5.10
CA ALA A 95 5.70 -5.05 6.31
C ALA A 95 6.83 -4.82 7.33
N LEU A 96 6.97 -3.57 7.76
CA LEU A 96 7.94 -3.15 8.76
C LEU A 96 7.25 -2.96 10.12
N LYS A 97 7.86 -3.52 11.16
CA LYS A 97 7.37 -3.40 12.53
C LYS A 97 7.89 -2.13 13.20
N ILE A 98 7.18 -1.65 14.21
CA ILE A 98 7.65 -0.59 15.10
C ILE A 98 9.00 -1.04 15.70
N GLY A 99 10.07 -0.29 15.42
CA GLY A 99 11.42 -0.58 15.90
C GLY A 99 12.34 -1.31 14.91
N GLU A 100 11.85 -1.79 13.75
CA GLU A 100 12.64 -2.44 12.69
C GLU A 100 13.16 -1.44 11.62
N GLY A 101 13.40 -0.17 12.00
CA GLY A 101 13.69 0.92 11.06
C GLY A 101 14.79 1.87 11.51
N LEU A 102 15.86 1.34 12.11
CA LEU A 102 17.12 2.02 12.38
C LEU A 102 18.29 1.15 11.90
#